data_AF-A0A944TQN8-F1
#
_entry.id   AF-A0A944TQN8-F1
#
_cell.length_a   1.000
_cell.length_b   1.000
_cell.length_c   1.000
_cell.angle_alpha   90.00
_cell.angle_beta   90.00
_cell.angle_gamma   90.00
#
_symmetry.space_group_name_H-M   'P 1'
#
loop_
_entity.id
_entity.type
_entity.pdbx_description
1 polymer ?
#
loop_
_entity_poly.entity_id
_entity_poly.type
_entity_poly.pdbx_seq_one_letter_code
_entity_poly.pdbx_strand_id
1 'polypeptide(L)'
;MNSNEMLKGHRYARILNEQRNYYLIDLEGEELKAVMSGNLRHLAESSMDRPAVGDSVVVSYNPHEGTAKIHAVEERKSVLL
;
A
#
# COMPACT_ATOMS: atom_id res chain seq x y z
N MET A 1 11.89 -5.33 19.36
CA MET A 1 12.07 -4.58 18.09
C MET A 1 11.44 -3.22 18.28
N ASN A 2 12.24 -2.15 18.24
CA ASN A 2 11.78 -0.79 18.56
C ASN A 2 10.92 -0.24 17.43
N SER A 3 9.67 0.12 17.74
CA SER A 3 8.66 0.66 16.81
C SER A 3 9.09 1.93 16.06
N ASN A 4 10.15 2.60 16.51
CA ASN A 4 10.70 3.81 15.89
C ASN A 4 11.61 3.56 14.68
N GLU A 5 12.14 2.34 14.50
CA GLU A 5 13.03 2.04 13.37
C GLU A 5 12.25 1.64 12.10
N MET A 6 11.00 1.20 12.27
CA MET A 6 10.07 0.86 11.17
C MET A 6 9.58 2.08 10.39
N LEU A 7 9.81 3.31 10.85
CA LEU A 7 9.28 4.53 10.19
C LEU A 7 10.23 5.18 9.18
N LYS A 8 11.52 4.81 9.14
CA LYS A 8 12.53 5.57 8.37
C LYS A 8 12.43 5.46 6.83
N GLY A 9 11.51 4.67 6.30
CA GLY A 9 11.27 4.58 4.85
C GLY A 9 9.82 4.30 4.47
N HIS A 10 8.92 4.32 5.45
CA HIS A 10 7.50 4.04 5.23
C HIS A 10 6.72 5.35 5.20
N ARG A 11 5.82 5.46 4.23
CA ARG A 11 4.97 6.62 3.98
C ARG A 11 3.53 6.14 3.85
N TYR A 12 2.59 7.04 4.11
CA TYR A 12 1.18 6.80 3.79
C TYR A 12 0.91 7.24 2.36
N ALA A 13 0.15 6.42 1.65
CA ALA A 13 -0.32 6.71 0.31
C ALA A 13 -1.77 6.25 0.17
N ARG A 14 -2.48 6.79 -0.81
CA ARG A 14 -3.87 6.43 -1.07
C ARG A 14 -4.00 5.67 -2.38
N ILE A 15 -4.73 4.56 -2.39
CA ILE A 15 -4.99 3.81 -3.63
C ILE A 15 -5.93 4.64 -4.51
N LEU A 16 -5.46 5.00 -5.70
CA LEU A 16 -6.24 5.69 -6.73
C LEU A 16 -6.90 4.71 -7.70
N ASN A 17 -6.17 3.64 -8.07
CA ASN A 17 -6.66 2.68 -9.05
C ASN A 17 -6.04 1.29 -8.81
N GLU A 18 -6.83 0.23 -9.00
CA GLU A 18 -6.37 -1.15 -9.02
C GLU A 18 -6.10 -1.58 -10.46
N GLN A 19 -4.91 -2.12 -10.72
CA GLN A 19 -4.55 -2.75 -11.99
C GLN A 19 -4.17 -4.20 -11.73
N ARG A 20 -4.23 -5.04 -12.77
CA ARG A 20 -4.02 -6.49 -12.64
C ARG A 20 -2.72 -6.89 -11.92
N ASN A 21 -1.66 -6.08 -12.05
CA ASN A 21 -0.32 -6.38 -11.53
C ASN A 21 0.23 -5.32 -10.56
N TYR A 22 -0.45 -4.19 -10.40
CA TYR A 22 0.02 -3.05 -9.60
C TYR A 22 -1.16 -2.17 -9.19
N TYR A 23 -0.92 -1.23 -8.29
CA TYR A 23 -1.86 -0.20 -7.89
C TYR A 23 -1.28 1.15 -8.28
N LEU A 24 -2.14 2.08 -8.67
CA LEU A 24 -1.76 3.50 -8.69
C LEU A 24 -2.05 4.07 -7.32
N ILE A 25 -1.06 4.74 -6.75
CA ILE A 25 -1.18 5.41 -5.46
C ILE A 25 -0.90 6.89 -5.62
N ASP A 26 -1.57 7.70 -4.80
CA ASP A 26 -1.15 9.07 -4.51
C ASP A 26 -0.21 9.04 -3.31
N LEU A 27 1.04 9.45 -3.52
CA LEU A 27 2.02 9.65 -2.48
C LEU A 27 2.41 11.13 -2.45
N GLU A 28 1.89 11.86 -1.46
CA GLU A 28 2.22 13.29 -1.26
C GLU A 28 1.93 14.17 -2.50
N GLY A 29 0.93 13.81 -3.33
CA GLY A 29 0.56 14.53 -4.55
C GLY A 29 1.19 13.98 -5.83
N GLU A 30 2.02 12.94 -5.74
CA GLU A 30 2.59 12.24 -6.90
C GLU A 30 1.93 10.88 -7.15
N GLU A 31 1.54 10.64 -8.40
CA GLU A 31 1.01 9.34 -8.82
C GLU A 31 2.14 8.34 -9.09
N LEU A 32 2.18 7.28 -8.29
CA LEU A 32 3.22 6.26 -8.38
C LEU A 32 2.61 4.88 -8.58
N LYS A 33 3.37 4.01 -9.26
CA LYS A 33 3.05 2.59 -9.34
C LYS A 33 3.49 1.91 -8.05
N ALA A 34 2.57 1.18 -7.43
CA ALA A 34 2.83 0.41 -6.24
C ALA A 34 2.54 -1.07 -6.45
N VAL A 35 3.39 -1.94 -5.90
CA VAL A 35 3.16 -3.39 -5.90
C VAL A 35 2.97 -3.90 -4.48
N MET A 36 2.09 -4.88 -4.29
CA MET A 36 1.96 -5.51 -2.98
C MET A 36 3.25 -6.27 -2.63
N SER A 37 3.69 -6.13 -1.39
CA SER A 37 4.76 -6.96 -0.86
C SER A 37 4.35 -8.44 -0.92
N GLY A 38 5.34 -9.33 -1.11
CA GLY A 38 5.08 -10.77 -1.14
C GLY A 38 4.46 -11.30 0.15
N ASN A 39 4.72 -10.63 1.28
CA ASN A 39 4.12 -10.93 2.58
C ASN A 39 2.62 -10.56 2.60
N LEU A 40 2.28 -9.33 2.19
CA LEU A 40 0.88 -8.89 2.10
C LEU A 40 0.07 -9.77 1.13
N ARG A 41 0.68 -10.20 0.02
CA ARG A 41 0.04 -11.11 -0.93
C ARG A 41 -0.20 -12.51 -0.36
N HIS A 42 0.63 -13.00 0.55
CA HIS A 42 0.41 -14.28 1.24
C HIS A 42 -0.64 -14.17 2.36
N LEU A 43 -0.70 -13.02 3.03
CA LEU A 43 -1.65 -12.77 4.12
C LEU A 43 -3.07 -12.44 3.62
N ALA A 44 -3.21 -11.98 2.37
CA ALA A 44 -4.51 -11.80 1.74
C ALA A 44 -5.11 -13.17 1.35
N GLU A 45 -5.84 -13.80 2.27
CA GLU A 45 -6.49 -15.10 2.06
C GLU A 45 -7.68 -15.01 1.08
N SER A 46 -8.29 -13.84 0.93
CA SER A 46 -9.39 -13.57 -0.02
C SER A 46 -9.17 -12.28 -0.82
N SER A 47 -9.86 -12.15 -1.97
CA SER A 47 -9.84 -10.90 -2.76
C SER A 47 -10.37 -9.68 -1.99
N MET A 48 -11.16 -9.90 -0.94
CA MET A 48 -11.63 -8.85 -0.03
C MET A 48 -10.54 -8.28 0.88
N ASP A 49 -9.43 -9.00 1.08
CA ASP A 49 -8.28 -8.55 1.87
C ASP A 49 -7.29 -7.72 1.04
N ARG A 50 -7.58 -7.54 -0.25
CA ARG A 50 -6.77 -6.68 -1.13
C ARG A 50 -7.09 -5.21 -0.89
N PRO A 51 -6.08 -4.33 -1.03
CA PRO A 51 -6.32 -2.90 -1.07
C PRO A 51 -7.33 -2.58 -2.17
N ALA A 52 -8.33 -1.76 -1.86
CA ALA A 52 -9.30 -1.24 -2.82
C ALA A 52 -9.03 0.24 -3.07
N VAL A 53 -9.62 0.77 -4.14
CA VAL A 53 -9.61 2.20 -4.43
C VAL A 53 -10.16 2.98 -3.23
N GLY A 54 -9.42 4.01 -2.82
CA GLY A 54 -9.75 4.86 -1.69
C GLY A 54 -9.14 4.42 -0.36
N ASP A 55 -8.59 3.21 -0.25
CA ASP A 55 -7.89 2.75 0.95
C ASP A 55 -6.58 3.54 1.17
N SER A 56 -6.32 3.86 2.43
CA SER A 56 -5.01 4.32 2.89
C SER A 56 -4.08 3.13 3.08
N VAL A 57 -2.86 3.23 2.57
CA VAL A 57 -1.87 2.15 2.61
C VAL A 57 -0.52 2.65 3.10
N VAL A 58 0.23 1.78 3.76
CA VAL A 58 1.61 2.02 4.15
C VAL A 58 2.53 1.48 3.06
N VAL A 59 3.34 2.37 2.48
CA VAL A 59 4.22 2.06 1.36
C VAL A 59 5.68 2.42 1.66
N SER A 60 6.61 1.73 1.02
CA SER A 60 8.00 2.19 0.92
C SER A 60 8.30 2.58 -0.52
N TYR A 61 8.80 3.80 -0.73
CA TYR A 61 9.18 4.28 -2.06
C TYR A 61 10.61 3.84 -2.43
N ASN A 62 10.79 3.30 -3.63
CA ASN A 62 12.08 2.96 -4.21
C ASN A 62 12.42 3.96 -5.34
N PRO A 63 13.27 4.97 -5.08
CA PRO A 63 13.59 5.99 -6.07
C PRO A 63 14.37 5.44 -7.28
N HIS A 64 15.08 4.32 -7.15
CA HIS A 64 15.82 3.72 -8.26
C HIS A 64 14.91 3.08 -9.31
N GLU A 65 13.78 2.52 -8.86
CA GLU A 65 12.82 1.83 -9.73
C GLU A 65 11.63 2.73 -10.08
N GLY A 66 11.47 3.88 -9.42
CA GLY A 66 10.30 4.76 -9.58
C GLY A 66 8.99 4.08 -9.16
N THR A 67 9.07 3.14 -8.23
CA THR A 67 7.91 2.38 -7.75
C THR A 67 7.86 2.35 -6.23
N ALA A 68 6.67 2.10 -5.70
CA ALA A 68 6.44 1.88 -4.28
C ALA A 68 6.09 0.42 -4.01
N LYS A 69 6.32 -0.02 -2.76
CA LYS A 69 5.91 -1.34 -2.29
C LYS A 69 4.92 -1.19 -1.14
N ILE A 70 3.75 -1.81 -1.28
CA ILE A 70 2.69 -1.80 -0.28
C ILE A 70 2.99 -2.86 0.77
N HIS A 71 3.09 -2.44 2.02
CA HIS A 71 3.37 -3.32 3.16
C HIS A 71 2.13 -3.65 3.96
N ALA A 72 1.22 -2.69 4.11
CA ALA A 72 -0.02 -2.86 4.84
C ALA A 72 -1.11 -1.93 4.28
N VAL A 73 -2.36 -2.34 4.46
CA VAL A 73 -3.54 -1.47 4.34
C VAL A 73 -3.87 -0.98 5.74
N GLU A 74 -4.12 0.32 5.91
CA GLU A 74 -4.59 0.85 7.19
C GLU A 74 -5.93 0.18 7.54
N GLU A 75 -6.08 -0.31 8.78
CA GLU A 75 -7.27 -1.06 9.18
C GLU A 75 -8.54 -0.28 8.80
N ARG A 76 -9.41 -0.88 7.98
CA ARG A 76 -10.69 -0.30 7.60
C ARG A 76 -11.55 -0.15 8.86
N LYS A 77 -11.53 1.03 9.49
CA LYS A 77 -12.38 1.33 10.65
C LYS A 77 -13.87 1.33 10.32
N SER A 78 -14.27 1.24 9.05
CA SER A 78 -15.66 1.11 8.67
C SER A 78 -15.77 0.37 7.35
N VAL A 79 -16.42 -0.80 7.38
CA VAL A 79 -17.07 -1.35 6.20
C VAL A 79 -18.36 -0.56 6.03
N LEU A 80 -18.50 0.15 4.92
CA LEU A 80 -19.81 0.64 4.49
C LEU A 80 -20.57 -0.60 3.96
N LEU A 81 -21.33 -1.23 4.86
CA LEU A 81 -22.31 -2.27 4.54
C LEU A 81 -23.57 -1.63 3.95
#